data_AF-A0A0P0Y3L6-F1
#
_entry.id   AF-A0A0P0Y3L6-F1
#
_cell.length_a   1.000
_cell.length_b   1.000
_cell.length_c   1.000
_cell.angle_alpha   90.00
_cell.angle_beta   90.00
_cell.angle_gamma   90.00
#
_symmetry.space_group_name_H-M   'P 1'
#
loop_
_entity.id
_entity.type
_entity.pdbx_description
1 polymer ?
#
loop_
_entity_poly.entity_id
_entity_poly.type
_entity_poly.pdbx_seq_one_letter_code
_entity_poly.pdbx_strand_id
1 'polypeptide(L)'
;MVYNDIVRAAAIVFRCDAVEKDLYEHLQHLGRHLKNVSGIDYENWGTVKLATAFKIICSRKIDKSDEMFSDDVRSKLLDDADKYKDLVFRTGCIANYKKNFRSQYTQE
;
A
#
# COMPACT_ATOMS: atom_id res chain seq x y z
N MET A 1 21.31 22.17 -21.52
CA MET A 1 21.23 20.93 -20.71
C MET A 1 20.06 20.92 -19.72
N VAL A 2 19.47 22.07 -19.34
CA VAL A 2 18.35 22.15 -18.37
C VAL A 2 17.04 21.53 -18.85
N TYR A 3 16.69 21.66 -20.13
CA TYR A 3 15.40 21.17 -20.67
C TYR A 3 15.21 19.66 -20.50
N ASN A 4 16.26 18.87 -20.77
CA ASN A 4 16.20 17.40 -20.65
C ASN A 4 15.99 16.96 -19.20
N ASP A 5 16.55 17.68 -18.23
CA ASP A 5 16.41 17.33 -16.81
C ASP A 5 15.01 17.66 -16.30
N ILE A 6 14.43 18.79 -16.73
CA ILE A 6 13.03 19.15 -16.44
C ILE A 6 12.08 18.10 -17.04
N VAL A 7 12.27 17.72 -18.31
CA VAL A 7 11.42 16.70 -18.97
C VAL A 7 11.53 15.35 -18.27
N ARG A 8 12.73 14.95 -17.85
CA ARG A 8 12.93 13.71 -17.07
C ARG A 8 12.23 13.77 -15.71
N ALA A 9 12.39 14.87 -14.97
CA ALA A 9 11.74 15.07 -13.67
C ALA A 9 10.22 15.03 -13.81
N ALA A 10 9.66 15.74 -14.79
CA ALA A 10 8.22 15.70 -15.09
C ALA A 10 7.73 14.30 -15.45
N ALA A 11 8.49 13.55 -16.26
CA ALA A 11 8.15 12.17 -16.61
C ALA A 11 8.21 11.22 -15.40
N ILE A 12 9.13 11.44 -14.46
CA ILE A 12 9.19 10.69 -13.20
C ILE A 12 7.97 11.01 -12.34
N VAL A 13 7.65 12.28 -12.13
CA VAL A 13 6.48 12.71 -11.35
C VAL A 13 5.19 12.16 -11.96
N PHE A 14 5.04 12.23 -13.29
CA PHE A 14 3.88 11.66 -13.99
C PHE A 14 3.75 10.15 -13.78
N ARG A 15 4.86 9.41 -13.85
CA ARG A 15 4.86 7.97 -13.55
C ARG A 15 4.52 7.68 -12.09
N CYS A 16 5.03 8.48 -11.15
CA CYS A 16 4.68 8.35 -9.74
C CYS A 16 3.19 8.62 -9.50
N ASP A 17 2.62 9.67 -10.10
CA ASP A 17 1.19 10.00 -10.02
C ASP A 17 0.30 8.91 -10.63
N ALA A 18 0.70 8.35 -11.78
CA ALA A 18 -0.01 7.24 -12.40
C ALA A 18 0.02 5.98 -11.50
N VAL A 19 1.19 5.64 -10.95
CA VAL A 19 1.33 4.53 -10.00
C VAL A 19 0.53 4.79 -8.72
N GLU A 20 0.51 6.03 -8.22
CA GLU A 20 -0.28 6.39 -7.04
C GLU A 20 -1.78 6.24 -7.30
N LYS A 21 -2.28 6.66 -8.48
CA LYS A 21 -3.69 6.47 -8.87
C LYS A 21 -4.07 4.99 -8.97
N ASP A 22 -3.26 4.20 -9.67
CA ASP A 22 -3.49 2.75 -9.76
C ASP A 22 -3.47 2.12 -8.37
N LEU A 23 -2.47 2.44 -7.54
CA LEU A 23 -2.40 1.93 -6.17
C LEU A 23 -3.59 2.40 -5.32
N TYR A 24 -4.05 3.63 -5.49
CA TYR A 24 -5.18 4.18 -4.76
C TYR A 24 -6.46 3.39 -5.03
N GLU A 25 -6.76 3.06 -6.28
CA GLU A 25 -7.93 2.22 -6.60
C GLU A 25 -7.86 0.86 -5.90
N HIS A 26 -6.69 0.22 -5.93
CA HIS A 26 -6.48 -1.05 -5.25
C HIS A 26 -6.56 -0.94 -3.71
N LEU A 27 -6.11 0.17 -3.13
CA LEU A 27 -6.23 0.45 -1.71
C LEU A 27 -7.68 0.74 -1.31
N GLN A 28 -8.46 1.39 -2.17
CA GLN A 28 -9.90 1.57 -1.96
C GLN A 28 -10.63 0.22 -2.03
N HIS A 29 -10.23 -0.67 -2.94
CA HIS A 29 -10.75 -2.03 -2.98
C HIS A 29 -10.44 -2.76 -1.68
N LEU A 30 -9.19 -2.69 -1.20
CA LEU A 30 -8.80 -3.22 0.10
C LEU A 30 -9.68 -2.66 1.22
N GLY A 31 -9.87 -1.34 1.30
CA GLY A 31 -10.73 -0.70 2.30
C GLY A 31 -12.14 -1.30 2.32
N ARG A 32 -12.78 -1.44 1.16
CA ARG A 32 -14.10 -2.09 1.07
C ARG A 32 -14.09 -3.53 1.58
N HIS A 33 -13.03 -4.29 1.30
CA HIS A 33 -12.86 -5.63 1.84
C HIS A 33 -12.67 -5.63 3.36
N LEU A 34 -11.87 -4.71 3.92
CA LEU A 34 -11.69 -4.55 5.36
C LEU A 34 -13.04 -4.34 6.06
N LYS A 35 -13.89 -3.47 5.51
CA LYS A 35 -15.23 -3.21 6.04
C LYS A 35 -16.15 -4.42 5.90
N ASN A 36 -16.19 -5.06 4.74
CA ASN A 36 -17.14 -6.14 4.47
C ASN A 36 -16.78 -7.46 5.17
N VAL A 37 -15.48 -7.79 5.26
CA VAL A 37 -14.99 -9.06 5.82
C VAL A 37 -14.79 -8.97 7.32
N SER A 38 -14.29 -7.82 7.78
CA SER A 38 -13.81 -7.65 9.14
C SER A 38 -14.52 -6.53 9.87
N GLY A 39 -15.47 -5.83 9.26
CA GLY A 39 -16.15 -4.70 9.92
C GLY A 39 -15.21 -3.55 10.31
N ILE A 40 -14.02 -3.46 9.70
CA ILE A 40 -13.08 -2.37 9.96
C ILE A 40 -13.51 -1.18 9.12
N ASP A 41 -13.88 -0.09 9.80
CA ASP A 41 -14.21 1.15 9.10
C ASP A 41 -12.95 1.84 8.58
N TYR A 42 -12.97 2.13 7.28
CA TYR A 42 -11.85 2.71 6.53
C TYR A 42 -12.20 4.07 5.92
N GLU A 43 -13.44 4.55 6.03
CA GLU A 43 -13.92 5.73 5.28
C GLU A 43 -13.09 6.99 5.55
N ASN A 44 -12.53 7.10 6.76
CA ASN A 44 -11.67 8.21 7.17
C ASN A 44 -10.17 7.93 6.97
N TRP A 45 -9.79 6.83 6.31
CA TRP A 45 -8.38 6.46 6.13
C TRP A 45 -7.83 7.07 4.84
N GLY A 46 -6.74 7.84 4.98
CA GLY A 46 -5.95 8.28 3.82
C GLY A 46 -5.13 7.14 3.20
N THR A 47 -4.54 7.41 2.03
CA THR A 47 -3.73 6.45 1.26
C THR A 47 -2.62 5.79 2.09
N VAL A 48 -1.92 6.56 2.91
CA VAL A 48 -0.85 6.05 3.79
C VAL A 48 -1.40 5.02 4.76
N LYS A 49 -2.52 5.31 5.43
CA LYS A 49 -3.12 4.40 6.40
C LYS A 49 -3.60 3.11 5.73
N LEU A 50 -4.22 3.19 4.55
CA LEU A 50 -4.59 1.99 3.78
C LEU A 50 -3.36 1.18 3.35
N ALA A 51 -2.28 1.84 2.89
CA ALA A 51 -1.05 1.18 2.49
C ALA A 51 -0.37 0.47 3.68
N THR A 52 -0.39 1.09 4.86
CA THR A 52 0.10 0.47 6.10
C THR A 52 -0.71 -0.76 6.47
N ALA A 53 -2.05 -0.72 6.37
CA ALA A 53 -2.89 -1.91 6.60
C ALA A 53 -2.57 -3.02 5.59
N PHE A 54 -2.40 -2.67 4.31
CA PHE A 54 -1.99 -3.63 3.29
C PHE A 54 -0.65 -4.29 3.61
N LYS A 55 0.35 -3.49 4.02
CA LYS A 55 1.66 -3.96 4.49
C LYS A 55 1.52 -4.93 5.65
N ILE A 56 0.73 -4.63 6.68
CA ILE A 56 0.51 -5.51 7.84
C ILE A 56 -0.09 -6.85 7.38
N ILE A 57 -1.14 -6.82 6.54
CA ILE A 57 -1.79 -8.02 6.01
C ILE A 57 -0.81 -8.90 5.22
N CYS A 58 0.01 -8.29 4.36
CA CYS A 58 0.95 -9.02 3.51
C CYS A 58 2.15 -9.55 4.29
N SER A 59 2.69 -8.76 5.20
CA SER A 59 3.92 -9.10 5.94
C SER A 59 3.66 -9.92 7.20
N ARG A 60 2.42 -9.90 7.73
CA ARG A 60 2.02 -10.45 9.03
C ARG A 60 2.86 -9.91 10.19
N LYS A 61 3.30 -8.65 10.06
CA LYS A 61 4.13 -7.97 11.05
C LYS A 61 3.57 -6.60 11.36
N ILE A 62 3.73 -6.21 12.62
CA ILE A 62 3.47 -4.88 13.13
C ILE A 62 4.81 -4.25 13.50
N ASP A 63 5.01 -3.00 13.14
CA ASP A 63 6.14 -2.18 13.59
C ASP A 63 5.67 -0.83 14.17
N LYS A 64 6.64 -0.03 14.64
CA LYS A 64 6.36 1.27 15.25
C LYS A 64 5.66 2.26 14.30
N SER A 65 5.85 2.13 12.99
CA SER A 65 5.17 3.01 12.02
C SER A 65 3.67 2.72 11.96
N ASP A 66 3.23 1.57 12.46
CA ASP A 66 1.83 1.17 12.52
C ASP A 66 1.10 1.77 13.74
N GLU A 67 1.74 2.69 14.48
CA GLU A 67 1.21 3.48 15.62
C GLU A 67 -0.14 4.15 15.32
N MET A 68 -0.43 4.40 14.03
CA MET A 68 -1.68 5.01 13.53
C MET A 68 -2.95 4.14 13.66
N PHE A 69 -2.82 2.86 14.00
CA PHE A 69 -3.94 1.96 14.28
C PHE A 69 -4.12 1.74 15.79
N SER A 70 -5.36 1.48 16.22
CA SER A 70 -5.59 0.92 17.55
C SER A 70 -5.13 -0.54 17.60
N ASP A 71 -4.86 -1.05 18.80
CA ASP A 71 -4.44 -2.45 19.00
C ASP A 71 -5.50 -3.46 18.53
N ASP A 72 -6.79 -3.12 18.67
CA ASP A 72 -7.91 -3.92 18.15
C ASP A 72 -7.83 -4.05 16.62
N VAL A 73 -7.65 -2.93 15.92
CA VAL A 73 -7.54 -2.93 14.46
C VAL A 73 -6.30 -3.70 14.01
N ARG A 74 -5.15 -3.54 14.70
CA ARG A 74 -3.93 -4.29 14.37
C ARG A 74 -4.12 -5.79 14.54
N SER A 75 -4.70 -6.21 15.66
CA SER A 75 -4.98 -7.63 15.95
C SER A 75 -5.92 -8.19 14.88
N LYS A 76 -7.00 -7.48 14.56
CA LYS A 76 -7.96 -7.89 13.53
C LYS A 76 -7.35 -7.96 12.14
N LEU A 77 -6.48 -7.02 11.77
CA LEU A 77 -5.75 -7.07 10.51
C LEU A 77 -4.88 -8.33 10.42
N LEU A 78 -4.25 -8.76 11.52
CA LEU A 78 -3.45 -9.99 11.55
C LEU A 78 -4.31 -11.26 11.50
N ASP A 79 -5.34 -11.32 12.36
CA ASP A 79 -6.23 -12.48 12.51
C ASP A 79 -6.99 -12.76 11.21
N ASP A 80 -7.45 -11.70 10.54
CA ASP A 80 -8.22 -11.80 9.32
C ASP A 80 -7.36 -11.78 8.06
N ALA A 81 -6.03 -11.72 8.17
CA ALA A 81 -5.21 -11.49 6.99
C ALA A 81 -5.30 -12.60 5.93
N ASP A 82 -5.62 -13.83 6.32
CA ASP A 82 -5.89 -14.91 5.36
C ASP A 82 -7.22 -14.74 4.61
N LYS A 83 -8.17 -13.99 5.16
CA LYS A 83 -9.45 -13.68 4.50
C LYS A 83 -9.27 -12.70 3.34
N TYR A 84 -8.15 -11.97 3.27
CA TYR A 84 -7.84 -11.05 2.16
C TYR A 84 -6.96 -11.66 1.07
N LYS A 85 -6.59 -12.94 1.21
CA LYS A 85 -5.59 -13.62 0.38
C LYS A 85 -5.87 -13.45 -1.12
N ASP A 86 -7.11 -13.69 -1.55
CA ASP A 86 -7.49 -13.60 -2.97
C ASP A 86 -7.35 -12.20 -3.55
N LEU A 87 -7.55 -11.16 -2.73
CA LEU A 87 -7.35 -9.77 -3.14
C LEU A 87 -5.86 -9.47 -3.28
N VAL A 88 -5.06 -9.77 -2.26
CA VAL A 88 -3.62 -9.51 -2.23
C VAL A 88 -2.89 -10.19 -3.41
N PHE A 89 -3.30 -11.41 -3.76
CA PHE A 89 -2.75 -12.13 -4.90
C PHE A 89 -3.18 -11.56 -6.25
N ARG A 90 -4.41 -11.05 -6.36
CA ARG A 90 -4.92 -10.45 -7.61
C ARG A 90 -4.25 -9.11 -7.91
N THR A 91 -3.88 -8.34 -6.89
CA THR A 91 -3.32 -7.00 -7.07
C THR A 91 -1.86 -6.99 -7.59
N GLY A 92 -1.15 -8.12 -7.62
CA GLY A 92 0.26 -8.17 -8.06
C GLY A 92 1.23 -7.28 -7.24
N CYS A 93 0.75 -6.65 -6.16
CA CYS A 93 1.45 -5.57 -5.45
C CYS A 93 2.76 -6.01 -4.81
N ILE A 94 2.92 -7.28 -4.44
CA ILE A 94 4.18 -7.78 -3.87
C ILE A 94 5.31 -7.72 -4.92
N ALA A 95 5.01 -7.95 -6.20
CA ALA A 95 6.00 -7.86 -7.27
C ALA A 95 6.39 -6.41 -7.55
N ASN A 96 5.42 -5.48 -7.61
CA ASN A 96 5.69 -4.07 -7.86
C ASN A 96 6.35 -3.35 -6.67
N TYR A 97 5.97 -3.67 -5.44
CA TYR A 97 6.58 -3.09 -4.24
C TYR A 97 8.06 -3.48 -4.14
N LYS A 98 8.40 -4.77 -4.37
CA LYS A 98 9.79 -5.23 -4.39
C LYS A 98 10.61 -4.63 -5.54
N LYS A 99 9.98 -4.40 -6.70
CA LYS A 99 10.68 -3.84 -7.87
C LYS A 99 10.97 -2.34 -7.71
N ASN A 100 10.07 -1.59 -7.08
CA ASN A 100 10.18 -0.14 -6.96
C ASN A 100 10.93 0.32 -5.69
N PHE A 101 10.85 -0.42 -4.57
CA PHE A 101 11.60 -0.05 -3.35
C PHE A 101 13.03 -0.61 -3.29
N ARG A 102 13.32 -1.75 -3.94
CA ARG A 102 14.69 -2.29 -3.95
C ARG A 102 15.64 -1.48 -4.82
N SER A 103 15.14 -0.81 -5.88
CA SER A 103 16.00 -0.01 -6.76
C SER A 103 16.45 1.33 -6.15
N GLN A 104 15.87 1.76 -5.02
CA GLN A 104 16.27 3.01 -4.34
C GLN A 104 17.25 2.80 -3.18
N TYR A 105 17.55 1.55 -2.78
CA TYR A 105 18.46 1.24 -1.67
C TYR A 105 19.54 0.22 -2.04
N THR A 106 19.86 0.06 -3.33
CA THR A 106 20.97 -0.79 -3.79
C THR A 106 21.78 -0.01 -4.81
N GLN A 107 22.68 0.85 -4.32
CA GLN A 107 23.88 1.25 -5.06
C GLN A 107 25.08 0.85 -4.20
N GLU A 108 25.67 -0.29 -4.57
CA GLU A 108 27.14 -0.40 -4.62
C GLU A 108 27.61 0.30 -5.90
#